data_AF-A0A3N4RWM5-F1
#
_entry.id   AF-A0A3N4RWM5-F1
#
_cell.length_a   1.000
_cell.length_b   1.000
_cell.length_c   1.000
_cell.angle_alpha   90.00
_cell.angle_beta   90.00
_cell.angle_gamma   90.00
#
_symmetry.space_group_name_H-M   'P 1'
#
loop_
_entity.id
_entity.type
_entity.pdbx_description
1 polymer ?
#
loop_
_entity_poly.entity_id
_entity_poly.type
_entity_poly.pdbx_seq_one_letter_code
_entity_poly.pdbx_strand_id
1 'polypeptide(L)'
;MALPRTLLLGGARSGKSTHAERLLADRSDVLYVATSGRRDGDADWARRVDLHRARRPETWRTAETCELEAVLADERDRAPVLIDCLALWLTAVMDEHRAWEDEVWLDGGQRAVEERCAALAAAWAGTAREVVAVSNEVGMGVVPATAAGRRFRDALGRLNMAVADASEQVLLVVAGQVLTIKAVSV
;
A
#
# COMPACT_ATOMS: atom_id res chain seq x y z
N MET A 1 -15.20 6.74 -16.92
CA MET A 1 -15.83 5.68 -16.10
C MET A 1 -15.15 5.71 -14.74
N ALA A 2 -15.90 5.53 -13.66
CA ALA A 2 -15.32 5.46 -12.32
C ALA A 2 -14.37 4.26 -12.23
N LEU A 3 -13.16 4.47 -11.71
CA LEU A 3 -12.22 3.39 -11.46
C LEU A 3 -12.73 2.52 -10.29
N PRO A 4 -12.78 1.19 -10.40
CA PRO A 4 -12.98 0.32 -9.25
C PRO A 4 -11.90 0.55 -8.18
N ARG A 5 -12.16 0.18 -6.92
CA ARG A 5 -11.10 0.13 -5.91
C ARG A 5 -10.17 -1.02 -6.27
N THR A 6 -8.93 -0.69 -6.57
CA THR A 6 -7.98 -1.64 -7.16
C THR A 6 -6.79 -1.85 -6.24
N LEU A 7 -6.57 -3.11 -5.85
CA LEU A 7 -5.35 -3.54 -5.18
C LEU A 7 -4.40 -4.20 -6.18
N LEU A 8 -3.16 -3.70 -6.26
CA LEU A 8 -2.08 -4.30 -7.04
C LEU A 8 -1.07 -4.98 -6.13
N LEU A 9 -1.03 -6.30 -6.21
CA LEU A 9 -0.05 -7.15 -5.55
C LEU A 9 1.15 -7.42 -6.46
N GLY A 10 2.28 -7.76 -5.86
CA GLY A 10 3.43 -8.28 -6.61
C GLY A 10 4.74 -8.19 -5.86
N GLY A 11 5.74 -8.94 -6.35
CA GLY A 11 7.08 -8.96 -5.78
C GLY A 11 7.80 -7.61 -5.86
N ALA A 12 8.98 -7.53 -5.24
CA ALA A 12 9.88 -6.40 -5.42
C ALA A 12 10.28 -6.29 -6.91
N ARG A 13 10.27 -5.06 -7.44
CA ARG A 13 10.62 -4.76 -8.85
C ARG A 13 9.75 -5.49 -9.89
N SER A 14 8.55 -5.92 -9.53
CA SER A 14 7.65 -6.59 -10.48
C SER A 14 7.00 -5.64 -11.50
N GLY A 15 7.04 -4.33 -11.27
CA GLY A 15 6.38 -3.32 -12.11
C GLY A 15 5.02 -2.82 -11.57
N LYS A 16 4.60 -3.24 -10.37
CA LYS A 16 3.30 -2.87 -9.78
C LYS A 16 3.06 -1.35 -9.68
N SER A 17 4.04 -0.55 -9.22
CA SER A 17 3.88 0.91 -9.15
C SER A 17 3.70 1.54 -10.51
N THR A 18 4.48 1.12 -11.52
CA THR A 18 4.31 1.60 -12.90
C THR A 18 2.95 1.22 -13.49
N HIS A 19 2.41 0.05 -13.15
CA HIS A 19 1.06 -0.31 -13.59
C HIS A 19 -0.01 0.51 -12.87
N ALA A 20 0.12 0.71 -11.56
CA ALA A 20 -0.78 1.57 -10.78
C ALA A 20 -0.81 3.01 -11.33
N GLU A 21 0.36 3.57 -11.66
CA GLU A 21 0.49 4.90 -12.28
C GLU A 21 -0.27 4.95 -13.62
N ARG A 22 -0.16 3.91 -14.45
CA ARG A 22 -0.87 3.82 -15.74
C ARG A 22 -2.39 3.75 -15.61
N LEU A 23 -2.92 3.14 -14.54
CA LEU A 23 -4.37 3.07 -14.31
C LEU A 23 -5.00 4.44 -14.08
N LEU A 24 -4.21 5.42 -13.65
CA LEU A 24 -4.65 6.79 -13.36
C LEU A 24 -4.08 7.83 -14.33
N ALA A 25 -3.37 7.41 -15.40
CA ALA A 25 -2.63 8.31 -16.28
C ALA A 25 -3.53 9.28 -17.08
N ASP A 26 -4.81 8.95 -17.26
CA ASP A 26 -5.81 9.79 -17.92
C ASP A 26 -6.50 10.77 -16.95
N ARG A 27 -6.19 10.71 -15.64
CA ARG A 27 -6.74 11.61 -14.62
C ARG A 27 -5.93 12.90 -14.58
N SER A 28 -6.65 14.02 -14.62
CA SER A 28 -6.04 15.36 -14.62
C SER A 28 -5.44 15.74 -13.27
N ASP A 29 -5.94 15.19 -12.16
CA ASP A 29 -5.41 15.34 -10.79
C ASP A 29 -5.40 13.96 -10.13
N VAL A 30 -4.37 13.69 -9.32
CA VAL A 30 -4.21 12.48 -8.52
C VAL A 30 -3.41 12.85 -7.28
N LEU A 31 -3.85 12.35 -6.13
CA LEU A 31 -3.08 12.39 -4.89
C LEU A 31 -2.25 11.11 -4.76
N TYR A 32 -0.95 11.21 -5.04
CA TYR A 32 0.02 10.15 -4.76
C TYR A 32 0.40 10.18 -3.28
N VAL A 33 0.14 9.09 -2.57
CA VAL A 33 0.47 8.94 -1.15
C VAL A 33 1.69 8.02 -1.01
N ALA A 34 2.82 8.62 -0.67
CA ALA A 34 4.07 7.91 -0.41
C ALA A 34 4.16 7.54 1.08
N THR A 35 4.09 6.25 1.40
CA THR A 35 4.05 5.75 2.80
C THR A 35 5.41 5.39 3.35
N SER A 36 6.47 5.58 2.56
CA SER A 36 7.83 5.15 2.92
C SER A 36 8.50 5.98 4.02
N GLY A 37 7.93 7.14 4.34
CA GLY A 37 8.62 8.20 5.07
C GLY A 37 9.91 8.65 4.37
N ARG A 38 10.68 9.50 5.07
CA ARG A 38 12.06 9.84 4.70
C ARG A 38 13.00 8.84 5.36
N ARG A 39 13.77 8.10 4.56
CA ARG A 39 14.91 7.31 5.04
C ARG A 39 16.16 8.16 4.87
N ASP A 40 16.54 8.88 5.92
CA ASP A 40 17.74 9.71 5.91
C ASP A 40 19.00 8.83 5.77
N GLY A 41 19.91 9.24 4.88
CA GLY A 41 21.22 8.58 4.70
C GLY A 41 21.28 7.43 3.68
N ASP A 42 20.19 7.06 3.02
CA ASP A 42 20.21 6.05 1.95
C ASP A 42 20.15 6.70 0.56
N ALA A 43 21.32 6.85 -0.08
CA ALA A 43 21.44 7.47 -1.39
C ALA A 43 20.76 6.66 -2.52
N ASP A 44 20.69 5.34 -2.41
CA ASP A 44 19.97 4.52 -3.41
C ASP A 44 18.46 4.65 -3.23
N TRP A 45 17.98 4.76 -1.98
CA TRP A 45 16.60 5.12 -1.68
C TRP A 45 16.23 6.49 -2.23
N ALA A 46 17.05 7.52 -1.98
CA ALA A 46 16.81 8.87 -2.48
C ALA A 46 16.71 8.89 -4.02
N ARG A 47 17.66 8.26 -4.72
CA ARG A 47 17.64 8.14 -6.19
C ARG A 47 16.40 7.42 -6.70
N ARG A 48 15.92 6.39 -5.98
CA ARG A 48 14.68 5.70 -6.33
C ARG A 48 13.46 6.61 -6.18
N VAL A 49 13.39 7.38 -5.10
CA VAL A 49 12.31 8.37 -4.89
C VAL A 49 12.30 9.39 -6.03
N ASP A 50 13.46 9.92 -6.42
CA ASP A 50 13.57 10.90 -7.50
C ASP A 50 13.11 10.32 -8.85
N LEU A 51 13.51 9.07 -9.16
CA LEU A 51 13.02 8.38 -10.35
C LEU A 51 11.51 8.13 -10.33
N HIS A 52 10.90 7.91 -9.16
CA HIS A 52 9.45 7.77 -9.06
C HIS A 52 8.75 9.11 -9.24
N ARG A 53 9.27 10.20 -8.65
CA ARG A 53 8.73 11.54 -8.81
C ARG A 53 8.80 12.01 -10.27
N ALA A 54 9.93 11.82 -10.94
CA ALA A 54 10.16 12.25 -12.32
C ALA A 54 9.27 11.54 -13.36
N ARG A 55 8.70 10.37 -13.03
CA ARG A 55 7.79 9.63 -13.92
C ARG A 55 6.33 10.09 -13.83
N ARG A 56 5.96 10.80 -12.76
CA ARG A 56 4.58 11.21 -12.54
C ARG A 56 4.28 12.48 -13.35
N PRO A 57 3.03 12.64 -13.84
CA PRO A 57 2.60 13.90 -14.41
C PRO A 57 2.78 15.06 -13.42
N GLU A 58 3.19 16.24 -13.90
CA GLU A 58 3.36 17.44 -13.06
C GLU A 58 2.06 17.87 -12.36
N THR A 59 0.90 17.46 -12.89
CA THR A 59 -0.40 17.75 -12.29
C THR A 59 -0.69 16.91 -11.05
N TRP A 60 0.08 15.85 -10.79
CA TRP A 60 -0.12 14.99 -9.63
C TRP A 60 0.43 15.63 -8.36
N ARG A 61 -0.37 15.62 -7.31
CA ARG A 61 0.05 16.03 -5.96
C ARG A 61 0.69 14.84 -5.25
N THR A 62 1.69 15.10 -4.41
CA THR A 62 2.31 14.07 -3.57
C THR A 62 2.11 14.42 -2.09
N ALA A 63 1.62 13.48 -1.30
CA ALA A 63 1.61 13.54 0.15
C ALA A 63 2.52 12.44 0.72
N GLU A 64 3.45 12.80 1.59
CA GLU A 64 4.28 11.86 2.35
C GLU A 64 3.63 11.65 3.71
N THR A 65 2.86 10.57 3.87
CA THR A 65 2.08 10.32 5.09
C THR A 65 1.74 8.84 5.26
N CYS A 66 1.61 8.41 6.52
CA CYS A 66 1.07 7.12 6.90
C CYS A 66 -0.39 7.21 7.43
N GLU A 67 -0.96 8.42 7.49
CA GLU A 67 -2.35 8.69 7.91
C GLU A 67 -3.36 8.35 6.80
N LEU A 68 -3.33 7.11 6.33
CA LEU A 68 -4.12 6.65 5.19
C LEU A 68 -5.62 6.72 5.47
N GLU A 69 -6.04 6.45 6.71
CA GLU A 69 -7.43 6.51 7.15
C GLU A 69 -8.00 7.92 6.94
N ALA A 70 -7.25 8.97 7.32
CA ALA A 70 -7.64 10.35 7.13
C ALA A 70 -7.68 10.74 5.64
N VAL A 71 -6.71 10.27 4.84
CA VAL A 71 -6.69 10.52 3.39
C VAL A 71 -7.90 9.89 2.69
N LEU A 72 -8.25 8.67 3.07
CA LEU A 72 -9.36 7.93 2.47
C LEU A 72 -10.74 8.46 2.91
N ALA A 73 -10.84 9.04 4.11
CA ALA A 73 -12.05 9.62 4.65
C ALA A 73 -12.29 11.09 4.26
N ASP A 74 -11.33 11.76 3.62
CA ASP A 74 -11.49 13.18 3.26
C ASP A 74 -12.46 13.36 2.08
N GLU A 75 -13.73 13.65 2.39
CA GLU A 75 -14.78 13.90 1.40
C GLU A 75 -14.63 15.24 0.66
N ARG A 76 -13.77 16.14 1.13
CA ARG A 76 -13.56 17.47 0.53
C ARG A 76 -12.65 17.40 -0.69
N ASP A 77 -11.75 16.41 -0.73
CA ASP A 77 -10.85 16.15 -1.85
C ASP A 77 -11.29 14.89 -2.60
N ARG A 78 -11.86 15.08 -3.79
CA ARG A 78 -12.34 13.97 -4.65
C ARG A 78 -11.29 13.45 -5.63
N ALA A 79 -10.07 13.96 -5.60
CA ALA A 79 -9.03 13.47 -6.50
C ALA A 79 -8.80 11.97 -6.28
N PRO A 80 -8.59 11.18 -7.35
CA PRO A 80 -8.15 9.80 -7.22
C PRO A 80 -6.90 9.67 -6.35
N VAL A 81 -6.80 8.59 -5.60
CA VAL A 81 -5.68 8.33 -4.69
C VAL A 81 -4.87 7.14 -5.19
N LEU A 82 -3.55 7.31 -5.22
CA LEU A 82 -2.61 6.20 -5.42
C LEU A 82 -1.75 6.03 -4.17
N ILE A 83 -1.85 4.88 -3.50
CA ILE A 83 -1.08 4.56 -2.29
C ILE A 83 0.11 3.67 -2.65
N ASP A 84 1.33 4.15 -2.39
CA ASP A 84 2.59 3.43 -2.62
C ASP A 84 3.49 3.49 -1.37
N CYS A 85 3.53 2.46 -0.53
CA CYS A 85 2.81 1.18 -0.59
C CYS A 85 2.31 0.69 0.77
N LEU A 86 1.37 -0.25 0.78
CA LEU A 86 0.83 -0.83 2.03
C LEU A 86 1.89 -1.56 2.87
N ALA A 87 2.94 -2.09 2.24
CA ALA A 87 4.03 -2.76 2.94
C ALA A 87 4.88 -1.78 3.78
N LEU A 88 5.14 -0.58 3.26
CA LEU A 88 5.87 0.46 4.00
C LEU A 88 4.97 1.15 5.03
N TRP A 89 3.68 1.29 4.74
CA TRP A 89 2.71 1.70 5.75
C TRP A 89 2.70 0.75 6.95
N LEU A 90 2.64 -0.57 6.69
CA LEU A 90 2.67 -1.56 7.77
C LEU A 90 4.01 -1.52 8.54
N THR A 91 5.12 -1.23 7.85
CA THR A 91 6.41 -1.04 8.51
C THR A 91 6.33 0.12 9.51
N ALA A 92 5.77 1.26 9.10
CA ALA A 92 5.61 2.42 9.97
C ALA A 92 4.67 2.15 11.16
N VAL A 93 3.57 1.42 10.95
CA VAL A 93 2.66 0.99 12.03
C VAL A 93 3.37 0.07 13.02
N MET A 94 4.18 -0.87 12.53
CA MET A 94 4.98 -1.73 13.41
C MET A 94 6.05 -0.95 14.18
N ASP A 95 6.68 0.06 13.56
CA ASP A 95 7.63 0.96 14.23
C ASP A 95 6.95 1.77 15.35
N GLU A 96 5.80 2.37 15.05
CA GLU A 96 4.99 3.17 15.99
C GLU A 96 4.67 2.38 17.28
N HIS A 97 4.29 1.12 17.13
CA HIS A 97 3.92 0.25 18.24
C HIS A 97 5.08 -0.63 18.75
N ARG A 98 6.32 -0.41 18.27
CA ARG A 98 7.50 -1.24 18.58
C ARG A 98 7.24 -2.75 18.43
N ALA A 99 6.36 -3.11 17.49
CA ALA A 99 5.82 -4.44 17.29
C ALA A 99 6.84 -5.41 16.65
N TRP A 100 8.07 -4.95 16.44
CA TRP A 100 9.19 -5.79 16.02
C TRP A 100 9.75 -6.61 17.18
N GLU A 101 9.68 -6.09 18.40
CA GLU A 101 10.26 -6.66 19.61
C GLU A 101 9.36 -7.77 20.16
N ASP A 102 9.97 -8.88 20.61
CA ASP A 102 9.23 -10.06 21.07
C ASP A 102 8.33 -9.76 22.27
N GLU A 103 8.85 -9.04 23.25
CA GLU A 103 8.13 -8.69 24.48
C GLU A 103 6.94 -7.78 24.17
N VAL A 104 7.15 -6.72 23.38
CA VAL A 104 6.10 -5.77 23.02
C VAL A 104 5.03 -6.42 22.13
N TRP A 105 5.44 -7.29 21.20
CA TRP A 105 4.50 -8.00 20.34
C TRP A 105 3.48 -8.81 21.17
N LEU A 106 3.97 -9.51 22.21
CA LEU A 106 3.14 -10.31 23.10
C LEU A 106 2.33 -9.46 24.09
N ASP A 107 2.88 -8.33 24.53
CA ASP A 107 2.24 -7.38 25.45
C ASP A 107 1.38 -6.34 24.73
N GLY A 108 0.58 -6.78 23.75
CA GLY A 108 -0.42 -5.94 23.09
C GLY A 108 0.01 -5.26 21.78
N GLY A 109 1.30 -5.25 21.43
CA GLY A 109 1.78 -4.70 20.15
C GLY A 109 1.16 -5.40 18.93
N GLN A 110 0.95 -6.72 19.00
CA GLN A 110 0.21 -7.44 17.96
C GLN A 110 -1.20 -6.87 17.75
N ARG A 111 -1.93 -6.65 18.85
CA ARG A 111 -3.31 -6.18 18.81
C ARG A 111 -3.38 -4.77 18.23
N ALA A 112 -2.47 -3.89 18.62
CA ALA A 112 -2.41 -2.53 18.08
C ALA A 112 -2.18 -2.53 16.55
N VAL A 113 -1.28 -3.37 16.04
CA VAL A 113 -1.06 -3.53 14.59
C VAL A 113 -2.30 -4.07 13.89
N GLU A 114 -2.98 -5.05 14.48
CA GLU A 114 -4.22 -5.62 13.94
C GLU A 114 -5.37 -4.61 13.91
N GLU A 115 -5.51 -3.78 14.95
CA GLU A 115 -6.48 -2.69 15.02
C GLU A 115 -6.23 -1.63 13.93
N ARG A 116 -4.97 -1.23 13.71
CA ARG A 116 -4.62 -0.32 12.60
C ARG A 116 -4.89 -0.94 11.23
N CYS A 117 -4.56 -2.21 11.02
CA CYS A 117 -4.89 -2.91 9.77
C CYS A 117 -6.41 -2.95 9.52
N ALA A 118 -7.19 -3.23 10.57
CA ALA A 118 -8.64 -3.25 10.48
C ALA A 118 -9.22 -1.85 10.19
N ALA A 119 -8.71 -0.80 10.84
CA ALA A 119 -9.11 0.58 10.59
C ALA A 119 -8.83 1.00 9.14
N LEU A 120 -7.65 0.67 8.61
CA LEU A 120 -7.31 0.93 7.21
C LEU A 120 -8.24 0.17 6.25
N ALA A 121 -8.50 -1.11 6.50
CA ALA A 121 -9.41 -1.89 5.67
C ALA A 121 -10.84 -1.32 5.69
N ALA A 122 -11.31 -0.82 6.85
CA ALA A 122 -12.60 -0.15 6.96
C ALA A 122 -12.63 1.20 6.20
N ALA A 123 -11.56 2.00 6.31
CA ALA A 123 -11.43 3.26 5.56
C ALA A 123 -11.38 3.01 4.04
N TRP A 124 -10.65 1.99 3.60
CA TRP A 124 -10.64 1.51 2.21
C TRP A 124 -12.03 1.05 1.75
N ALA A 125 -12.77 0.36 2.63
CA ALA A 125 -14.12 -0.09 2.34
C ALA A 125 -15.11 1.06 2.15
N GLY A 126 -14.97 2.12 2.96
CA GLY A 126 -15.89 3.25 3.01
C GLY A 126 -15.53 4.46 2.15
N THR A 127 -14.36 4.49 1.51
CA THR A 127 -13.95 5.66 0.72
C THR A 127 -14.83 5.84 -0.52
N ALA A 128 -15.24 7.08 -0.77
CA ALA A 128 -15.93 7.48 -2.00
C ALA A 128 -14.95 7.88 -3.12
N ARG A 129 -13.64 7.85 -2.87
CA ARG A 129 -12.60 8.23 -3.83
C ARG A 129 -12.27 7.05 -4.74
N GLU A 130 -11.93 7.33 -5.99
CA GLU A 130 -11.23 6.34 -6.81
C GLU A 130 -9.88 6.05 -6.13
N VAL A 131 -9.62 4.79 -5.77
CA VAL A 131 -8.40 4.45 -5.04
C VAL A 131 -7.69 3.24 -5.63
N VAL A 132 -6.38 3.39 -5.78
CA VAL A 132 -5.44 2.37 -6.18
C VAL A 132 -4.40 2.21 -5.09
N ALA A 133 -4.15 1.00 -4.62
CA ALA A 133 -3.06 0.71 -3.70
C ALA A 133 -2.12 -0.34 -4.29
N VAL A 134 -0.82 -0.15 -4.06
CA VAL A 134 0.17 -1.19 -4.30
C VAL A 134 0.57 -1.84 -2.98
N SER A 135 0.72 -3.15 -3.00
CA SER A 135 1.28 -3.92 -1.89
C SER A 135 2.24 -4.99 -2.38
N ASN A 136 3.16 -5.37 -1.51
CA ASN A 136 4.10 -6.43 -1.79
C ASN A 136 3.47 -7.79 -1.49
N GLU A 137 3.64 -8.74 -2.41
CA GLU A 137 3.43 -10.15 -2.11
C GLU A 137 4.74 -10.75 -1.59
N VAL A 138 4.74 -11.21 -0.34
CA VAL A 138 5.92 -11.69 0.40
C VAL A 138 5.75 -13.11 0.95
N GLY A 139 4.58 -13.71 0.80
CA GLY A 139 4.20 -15.03 1.33
C GLY A 139 4.55 -16.20 0.41
N MET A 140 5.01 -15.95 -0.82
CA MET A 140 5.33 -17.00 -1.81
C MET A 140 6.78 -17.54 -1.72
N GLY A 141 7.52 -17.15 -0.67
CA GLY A 141 8.91 -17.54 -0.44
C GLY A 141 9.08 -18.52 0.73
N VAL A 142 10.34 -18.71 1.15
CA VAL A 142 10.67 -19.48 2.35
C VAL A 142 10.20 -18.77 3.63
N VAL A 143 10.00 -19.53 4.70
CA VAL A 143 9.70 -18.96 6.02
C VAL A 143 10.87 -18.08 6.48
N PRO A 144 10.65 -16.81 6.86
CA PRO A 144 11.71 -15.97 7.39
C PRO A 144 12.39 -16.58 8.62
N ALA A 145 13.71 -16.46 8.68
CA ALA A 145 14.51 -16.98 9.80
C ALA A 145 14.22 -16.26 11.13
N THR A 146 13.92 -14.97 11.07
CA THR A 146 13.68 -14.13 12.26
C THR A 146 12.20 -14.08 12.65
N ALA A 147 11.91 -13.93 13.94
CA ALA A 147 10.55 -13.74 14.44
C ALA A 147 9.90 -12.47 13.85
N ALA A 148 10.65 -11.35 13.84
CA ALA A 148 10.25 -10.10 13.20
C ALA A 148 9.83 -10.27 11.73
N GLY A 149 10.63 -11.01 10.95
CA GLY A 149 10.31 -11.28 9.54
C GLY A 149 9.03 -12.10 9.37
N ARG A 150 8.81 -13.12 10.22
CA ARG A 150 7.56 -13.90 10.22
C ARG A 150 6.36 -13.05 10.58
N ARG A 151 6.45 -12.21 11.63
CA ARG A 151 5.39 -11.28 12.04
C ARG A 151 4.99 -10.35 10.91
N PHE A 152 5.95 -9.69 10.28
CA PHE A 152 5.69 -8.78 9.17
C PHE A 152 5.03 -9.49 7.97
N ARG A 153 5.58 -10.65 7.56
CA ARG A 153 5.02 -11.44 6.47
C ARG A 153 3.55 -11.79 6.76
N ASP A 154 3.26 -12.29 7.97
CA ASP A 154 1.93 -12.76 8.33
C ASP A 154 0.94 -11.58 8.49
N ALA A 155 1.38 -10.46 9.07
CA ALA A 155 0.58 -9.24 9.18
C ALA A 155 0.28 -8.62 7.80
N LEU A 156 1.28 -8.54 6.90
CA LEU A 156 1.08 -8.04 5.54
C LEU A 156 0.14 -8.93 4.73
N GLY A 157 0.24 -10.25 4.90
CA GLY A 157 -0.69 -11.20 4.29
C GLY A 157 -2.14 -10.94 4.73
N ARG A 158 -2.37 -10.78 6.05
CA ARG A 158 -3.71 -10.45 6.59
C ARG A 158 -4.22 -9.09 6.10
N LEU A 159 -3.37 -8.07 6.05
CA LEU A 159 -3.73 -6.77 5.50
C LEU A 159 -4.11 -6.86 4.03
N ASN A 160 -3.30 -7.55 3.22
CA ASN A 160 -3.56 -7.75 1.79
C ASN A 160 -4.90 -8.46 1.56
N MET A 161 -5.21 -9.49 2.35
CA MET A 161 -6.51 -10.17 2.30
C MET A 161 -7.66 -9.23 2.62
N ALA A 162 -7.58 -8.47 3.72
CA ALA A 162 -8.65 -7.56 4.12
C ALA A 162 -8.92 -6.47 3.07
N VAL A 163 -7.87 -5.90 2.48
CA VAL A 163 -7.99 -4.90 1.42
C VAL A 163 -8.49 -5.53 0.12
N ALA A 164 -8.04 -6.74 -0.22
CA ALA A 164 -8.51 -7.48 -1.40
C ALA A 164 -10.01 -7.82 -1.32
N ASP A 165 -10.48 -8.25 -0.15
CA ASP A 165 -11.90 -8.53 0.10
C ASP A 165 -12.74 -7.27 -0.12
N ALA A 166 -12.25 -6.14 0.37
CA ALA A 166 -12.85 -4.83 0.20
C ALA A 166 -12.53 -4.15 -1.16
N SER A 167 -11.88 -4.81 -2.12
CA SER A 167 -11.59 -4.22 -3.45
C SER A 167 -12.50 -4.82 -4.52
N GLU A 168 -13.01 -4.05 -5.46
CA GLU A 168 -13.69 -4.62 -6.64
C GLU A 168 -12.71 -5.31 -7.59
N GLN A 169 -11.45 -4.85 -7.63
CA GLN A 169 -10.43 -5.41 -8.50
C GLN A 169 -9.15 -5.74 -7.74
N VAL A 170 -8.60 -6.93 -8.01
CA VAL A 170 -7.30 -7.35 -7.47
C VAL A 170 -6.44 -7.85 -8.62
N LEU A 171 -5.27 -7.24 -8.76
CA LEU A 171 -4.30 -7.53 -9.81
C LEU A 171 -3.00 -8.04 -9.18
N LEU A 172 -2.35 -9.00 -9.83
CA LEU A 172 -1.00 -9.45 -9.50
C LEU A 172 -0.06 -9.10 -10.64
N VAL A 173 1.04 -8.41 -10.33
CA VAL A 173 2.04 -8.04 -11.32
C VAL A 173 3.29 -8.91 -11.14
N VAL A 174 3.69 -9.60 -12.21
CA VAL A 174 4.87 -10.49 -12.28
C VAL A 174 5.65 -10.16 -13.54
N ALA A 175 6.93 -9.79 -13.40
CA ALA A 175 7.80 -9.42 -14.53
C ALA A 175 7.16 -8.39 -15.50
N GLY A 176 6.42 -7.42 -14.95
CA GLY A 176 5.70 -6.39 -15.70
C GLY A 176 4.38 -6.86 -16.32
N GLN A 177 4.04 -8.15 -16.24
CA GLN A 177 2.79 -8.72 -16.73
C GLN A 177 1.72 -8.71 -15.64
N VAL A 178 0.49 -8.42 -16.04
CA VAL A 178 -0.65 -8.27 -15.12
C VAL A 178 -1.54 -9.50 -15.21
N LEU A 179 -1.82 -10.11 -14.05
CA LEU A 179 -2.79 -11.18 -13.89
C LEU A 179 -3.95 -10.66 -13.06
N THR A 180 -5.18 -10.88 -13.53
CA THR A 180 -6.38 -10.52 -12.77
C THR A 180 -6.72 -11.65 -11.79
N ILE A 181 -6.68 -11.36 -10.49
CA ILE A 181 -7.12 -12.29 -9.43
C ILE A 181 -8.63 -12.12 -9.18
N LYS A 182 -9.09 -10.88 -9.08
CA LYS A 182 -10.50 -10.51 -8.90
C LYS A 182 -10.87 -9.50 -9.97
N ALA A 183 -11.84 -9.83 -10.80
CA ALA A 183 -12.38 -8.94 -11.83
C ALA A 183 -13.56 -8.14 -11.27
N VAL A 184 -13.75 -6.92 -11.79
CA VAL A 184 -14.94 -6.13 -11.51
C VAL A 184 -16.15 -6.93 -11.98
N SER A 185 -17.09 -7.20 -11.07
CA SER A 185 -18.36 -7.83 -11.45
C SER A 185 -19.16 -6.82 -12.28
N VAL A 186 -19.54 -7.22 -13.49
CA VAL A 186 -20.40 -6.44 -14.40
C VAL A 186 -21.85 -6.50 -13.94
#